data_AF-A0A2V5LFL6-F1
#
_entry.id   AF-A0A2V5LFL6-F1
#
_cell.length_a   1.000
_cell.length_b   1.000
_cell.length_c   1.000
_cell.angle_alpha   90.00
_cell.angle_beta   90.00
_cell.angle_gamma   90.00
#
_symmetry.space_group_name_H-M   'P 1'
#
loop_
_entity.id
_entity.type
_entity.pdbx_description
1 polymer ?
#
loop_
_entity_poly.entity_id
_entity_poly.type
_entity_poly.pdbx_seq_one_letter_code
_entity_poly.pdbx_strand_id
1 'polypeptide(L)'
;MMSDYSKKFIVKPGSKVRLKHFDAGYHGKRESHERALPEIQQHIEKMAQLHYLMYAERKDSLLVVLQGLHAAGEDGVVRHIFTTGGATIPTKRMKIL
;
A
#
# COMPACT_ATOMS: atom_id res chain seq x y z
N MET A 1 5.16 7.16 -17.74
CA MET A 1 3.72 7.00 -17.43
C MET A 1 3.57 5.96 -16.34
N MET A 2 3.03 6.37 -15.19
CA MET A 2 2.78 5.50 -14.04
C MET A 2 1.79 4.40 -14.46
N SER A 3 2.14 3.13 -14.24
CA SER A 3 1.23 2.03 -14.50
C SER A 3 0.06 2.14 -13.52
N ASP A 4 -1.18 2.13 -14.01
CA ASP A 4 -2.37 2.14 -13.17
C ASP A 4 -2.56 0.76 -12.53
N TYR A 5 -1.86 0.55 -11.42
CA TYR A 5 -1.88 -0.72 -10.67
C TYR A 5 -3.27 -1.04 -10.11
N SER A 6 -4.08 -0.02 -9.84
CA SER A 6 -5.48 -0.20 -9.41
C SER A 6 -6.26 -0.97 -10.47
N LYS A 7 -6.13 -0.62 -11.76
CA LYS A 7 -6.79 -1.38 -12.85
C LYS A 7 -6.22 -2.78 -13.04
N LYS A 8 -4.94 -3.00 -12.73
CA LYS A 8 -4.25 -4.27 -12.93
C LYS A 8 -4.57 -5.31 -11.86
N PHE A 9 -4.70 -4.89 -10.61
CA PHE A 9 -4.82 -5.82 -9.47
C PHE A 9 -6.20 -5.85 -8.82
N ILE A 10 -7.11 -4.94 -9.18
CA ILE A 10 -8.47 -4.97 -8.64
C ILE A 10 -9.22 -6.23 -9.07
N VAL A 11 -9.69 -7.00 -8.11
CA VAL A 11 -10.62 -8.10 -8.34
C VAL A 11 -12.03 -7.51 -8.41
N LYS A 12 -12.70 -7.68 -9.55
CA LYS A 12 -14.07 -7.20 -9.70
C LYS A 12 -15.03 -8.03 -8.82
N PRO A 13 -16.02 -7.41 -8.18
CA PRO A 13 -17.05 -8.13 -7.42
C PRO A 13 -17.68 -9.26 -8.24
N GLY A 14 -17.87 -10.43 -7.63
CA GLY A 14 -18.46 -11.61 -8.28
C GLY A 14 -17.50 -12.39 -9.19
N SER A 15 -16.25 -11.97 -9.35
CA SER A 15 -15.27 -12.69 -10.18
C SER A 15 -14.78 -13.97 -9.49
N LYS A 16 -14.68 -15.07 -10.24
CA LYS A 16 -13.99 -16.28 -9.78
C LYS A 16 -12.48 -16.11 -9.93
N VAL A 17 -11.80 -15.89 -8.81
CA VAL A 17 -10.34 -15.74 -8.76
C VAL A 17 -9.67 -17.10 -8.67
N ARG A 18 -8.57 -17.29 -9.42
CA ARG A 18 -7.66 -18.42 -9.22
C ARG A 18 -6.27 -17.88 -8.94
N LEU A 19 -5.75 -18.16 -7.75
CA LEU A 19 -4.44 -17.64 -7.30
C LEU A 19 -3.29 -18.05 -8.23
N LYS A 20 -3.37 -19.21 -8.90
CA LYS A 20 -2.38 -19.68 -9.87
C LYS A 20 -2.17 -18.75 -11.08
N HIS A 21 -3.08 -17.80 -11.33
CA HIS A 21 -2.93 -16.81 -12.39
C HIS A 21 -2.20 -15.53 -11.92
N PHE A 22 -1.87 -15.43 -10.64
CA PHE A 22 -1.12 -14.32 -10.06
C PHE A 22 0.31 -14.79 -9.81
N ASP A 23 1.26 -14.13 -10.46
CA ASP A 23 2.68 -14.38 -10.27
C ASP A 23 3.17 -13.66 -8.99
N ALA A 24 3.63 -14.43 -8.01
CA ALA A 24 4.18 -13.91 -6.76
C ALA A 24 5.56 -13.23 -6.95
N GLY A 25 6.27 -13.54 -8.04
CA GLY A 25 7.54 -12.92 -8.41
C GLY A 25 7.39 -11.62 -9.22
N TYR A 26 6.16 -11.14 -9.45
CA TYR A 26 5.93 -9.99 -10.30
C TYR A 26 6.57 -8.70 -9.73
N HIS A 27 7.54 -8.15 -10.46
CA HIS A 27 8.21 -6.89 -10.12
C HIS A 27 7.92 -5.75 -11.14
N GLY A 28 7.03 -6.00 -12.10
CA GLY A 28 6.63 -5.02 -13.13
C GLY A 28 7.79 -4.59 -14.03
N LYS A 29 7.83 -3.30 -14.39
CA LYS A 29 8.89 -2.72 -15.24
C LYS A 29 10.17 -2.36 -14.47
N ARG A 30 10.19 -2.61 -13.16
CA ARG A 30 11.32 -2.23 -12.30
C ARG A 30 12.29 -3.40 -12.29
N GLU A 31 13.52 -3.15 -12.70
CA GLU A 31 14.57 -4.16 -12.83
C GLU A 31 15.27 -4.44 -11.50
N SER A 32 15.23 -3.49 -10.55
CA SER A 32 15.84 -3.65 -9.24
C SER A 32 15.15 -2.81 -8.17
N HIS A 33 15.30 -3.23 -6.91
CA HIS A 33 14.82 -2.50 -5.74
C HIS A 33 15.40 -1.09 -5.68
N GLU A 34 16.70 -0.94 -5.94
CA GLU A 34 17.41 0.35 -5.90
C GLU A 34 16.82 1.37 -6.87
N ARG A 35 16.42 0.95 -8.07
CA ARG A 35 15.77 1.84 -9.04
C ARG A 35 14.33 2.20 -8.66
N ALA A 36 13.68 1.38 -7.84
CA ALA A 36 12.32 1.63 -7.36
C ALA A 36 12.30 2.51 -6.09
N LEU A 37 13.38 2.55 -5.30
CA LEU A 37 13.46 3.30 -4.05
C LEU A 37 13.03 4.78 -4.17
N PRO A 38 13.48 5.56 -5.19
CA PRO A 38 13.05 6.96 -5.31
C PRO A 38 11.54 7.10 -5.54
N GLU A 39 10.96 6.22 -6.35
CA GLU A 39 9.51 6.22 -6.63
C GLU A 39 8.72 5.81 -5.37
N ILE A 40 9.21 4.81 -4.63
CA ILE A 40 8.63 4.38 -3.35
C ILE A 40 8.63 5.54 -2.35
N GLN A 41 9.75 6.25 -2.21
CA GLN A 41 9.88 7.37 -1.29
C GLN A 41 8.92 8.51 -1.63
N GLN A 42 8.80 8.86 -2.92
CA GLN A 42 7.82 9.85 -3.39
C GLN A 42 6.38 9.46 -3.05
N HIS A 43 6.04 8.17 -3.17
CA HIS A 43 4.73 7.68 -2.78
C HIS A 43 4.50 7.74 -1.27
N ILE A 44 5.50 7.38 -0.46
CA ILE A 44 5.43 7.47 1.00
C ILE A 44 5.19 8.92 1.45
N GLU A 45 5.92 9.88 0.89
CA GLU A 45 5.74 11.30 1.20
C GLU A 45 4.35 11.80 0.82
N LYS A 46 3.86 11.43 -0.37
CA LYS A 46 2.50 11.78 -0.80
C LYS A 46 1.43 11.16 0.09
N MET A 47 1.60 9.89 0.49
CA MET A 47 0.68 9.22 1.42
C MET A 47 0.67 9.92 2.78
N ALA A 48 1.83 10.32 3.30
CA ALA A 48 1.91 11.06 4.56
C ALA A 48 1.15 12.40 4.52
N GLN A 49 1.30 13.15 3.42
CA GLN A 49 0.56 14.40 3.21
C GLN A 49 -0.96 14.18 3.16
N LEU A 50 -1.41 13.17 2.41
CA LEU A 50 -2.84 12.85 2.30
C LEU A 50 -3.42 12.37 3.64
N HIS A 51 -2.67 11.56 4.39
CA HIS A 51 -3.08 11.13 5.73
C HIS A 51 -3.20 12.31 6.70
N TYR A 52 -2.28 13.27 6.63
CA TYR A 52 -2.37 14.49 7.43
C TYR A 52 -3.62 15.30 7.13
N LEU A 53 -3.94 15.50 5.83
CA LEU A 53 -5.15 16.20 5.40
C LEU A 53 -6.42 15.48 5.85
N MET A 54 -6.51 14.16 5.66
CA MET A 54 -7.65 13.34 6.09
C MET A 54 -7.85 13.42 7.60
N TYR A 55 -6.75 13.41 8.37
CA TYR A 55 -6.80 13.58 9.82
C TYR A 55 -7.29 14.97 10.23
N ALA A 56 -6.80 16.03 9.56
CA ALA A 56 -7.19 17.41 9.83
C ALA A 56 -8.67 17.65 9.50
N GLU A 57 -9.18 17.07 8.40
CA GLU A 57 -10.55 17.25 7.93
C GLU A 57 -11.60 16.53 8.81
N ARG A 58 -11.24 15.40 9.45
CA ARG A 58 -12.11 14.62 10.34
C ARG A 58 -13.47 14.21 9.74
N LYS A 59 -13.56 14.08 8.41
CA LYS A 59 -14.79 13.59 7.75
C LYS A 59 -14.76 12.09 7.54
N ASP A 60 -13.67 11.59 6.98
CA ASP A 60 -13.57 10.19 6.55
C ASP A 60 -12.75 9.33 7.52
N SER A 61 -12.92 8.01 7.41
CA SER A 61 -12.11 6.98 8.07
C SER A 61 -11.54 6.02 7.02
N LEU A 62 -10.34 5.49 7.27
CA LEU A 62 -9.65 4.59 6.36
C LEU A 62 -9.38 3.25 7.05
N LEU A 63 -9.83 2.17 6.42
CA LEU A 63 -9.55 0.79 6.81
C LEU A 63 -8.70 0.14 5.73
N VAL A 64 -7.52 -0.34 6.11
CA VAL A 64 -6.63 -1.14 5.26
C VAL A 64 -6.60 -2.55 5.84
N VAL A 65 -6.82 -3.57 5.01
CA VAL A 65 -6.75 -4.97 5.42
C VAL A 65 -5.62 -5.64 4.65
N LEU A 66 -4.65 -6.21 5.36
CA LEU A 66 -3.55 -6.97 4.78
C LEU A 66 -3.78 -8.46 5.08
N GLN A 67 -3.74 -9.29 4.04
CA GLN A 67 -3.96 -10.74 4.15
C GLN A 67 -3.01 -11.50 3.23
N GLY A 68 -2.51 -12.63 3.74
CA GLY A 68 -1.36 -13.32 3.19
C GLY A 68 -1.03 -14.56 4.00
N LEU A 69 -0.21 -15.43 3.42
CA LEU A 69 0.30 -16.62 4.09
C LEU A 69 1.33 -16.24 5.16
N HIS A 70 1.66 -17.18 6.06
CA HIS A 70 2.71 -16.96 7.04
C HIS A 70 4.02 -16.52 6.35
N ALA A 71 4.67 -15.49 6.91
CA ALA A 71 5.85 -14.84 6.35
C ALA A 71 5.66 -14.19 4.96
N ALA A 72 4.42 -13.85 4.55
CA ALA A 72 4.16 -13.08 3.33
C ALA A 72 4.68 -11.62 3.38
N GLY A 73 5.18 -11.17 4.52
CA GLY A 73 5.82 -9.86 4.67
C GLY A 73 4.86 -8.72 5.03
N GLU A 74 3.65 -9.03 5.51
CA GLU A 74 2.66 -8.03 5.96
C GLU A 74 3.24 -7.06 6.98
N ASP A 75 3.96 -7.56 7.99
CA ASP A 75 4.61 -6.74 9.01
C ASP A 75 5.64 -5.78 8.40
N GLY A 76 6.39 -6.24 7.40
CA GLY A 76 7.37 -5.43 6.68
C GLY A 76 6.71 -4.29 5.89
N VAL A 77 5.57 -4.58 5.24
CA VAL A 77 4.78 -3.58 4.52
C VAL A 77 4.24 -2.51 5.49
N VAL A 78 3.67 -2.93 6.63
CA VAL A 78 3.17 -1.99 7.63
C VAL A 78 4.29 -1.07 8.14
N ARG A 79 5.42 -1.66 8.54
CA ARG A 79 6.56 -0.89 9.04
C ARG A 79 7.12 0.07 8.00
N HIS A 80 7.29 -0.38 6.76
CA HIS A 80 7.92 0.42 5.72
C HIS A 80 7.03 1.60 5.28
N ILE A 81 5.71 1.38 5.17
CA ILE A 81 4.77 2.40 4.69
C ILE A 81 4.36 3.36 5.80
N PHE A 82 4.09 2.86 7.00
CA PHE A 82 3.44 3.65 8.06
C PHE A 82 4.40 4.14 9.16
N THR A 83 5.63 3.61 9.26
CA THR A 83 6.60 4.05 10.28
C THR A 83 7.63 5.05 9.75
N THR A 84 7.92 5.07 8.45
CA THR A 84 9.03 5.84 7.84
C THR A 84 8.79 7.36 7.78
N GLY A 85 7.55 7.84 7.96
CA GLY A 85 7.28 9.27 8.10
C GLY A 85 7.31 9.66 9.57
N GLY A 86 8.37 10.32 10.03
CA GLY A 86 8.63 10.70 11.44
C GLY A 86 7.60 11.60 12.15
N ALA A 87 6.38 11.71 11.64
CA ALA A 87 5.24 12.21 12.39
C ALA A 87 4.45 11.01 12.91
N THR A 88 4.30 10.88 14.23
CA THR A 88 3.31 10.00 14.84
C THR A 88 1.93 10.48 14.40
N ILE A 89 1.44 9.99 13.25
CA ILE A 89 0.14 10.41 12.73
C ILE A 89 -0.91 9.84 13.69
N PRO A 90 -1.74 10.67 14.32
CA PRO A 90 -2.80 10.19 15.21
C PRO A 90 -3.77 9.27 14.46
N THR A 91 -3.67 7.98 14.74
CA THR A 91 -4.40 6.89 14.07
C THR A 91 -5.83 6.68 14.57
N LYS A 92 -6.40 7.63 15.35
CA LYS A 92 -7.74 7.45 15.96
C LYS A 92 -8.86 7.09 14.97
N ARG A 93 -8.68 7.35 13.66
CA ARG A 93 -9.62 7.00 12.59
C ARG A 93 -9.03 6.15 11.45
N MET A 94 -7.86 5.57 11.66
CA MET A 94 -7.23 4.64 10.72
C MET A 94 -6.99 3.30 11.42
N LYS A 95 -7.46 2.21 10.82
CA LYS A 95 -7.19 0.85 11.29
C LYS A 95 -6.51 0.06 10.18
N ILE A 96 -5.46 -0.66 10.55
CA ILE A 96 -4.84 -1.68 9.72
C ILE A 96 -5.17 -3.01 10.39
N LEU A 97 -5.81 -3.91 9.65
CA LEU A 97 -6.17 -5.26 10.09
C LEU A 97 -5.34 -6.31 9.34
#